data_AF-A0A1R2BW03-F1
#
_entry.id   AF-A0A1R2BW03-F1
#
_cell.length_a   1.000
_cell.length_b   1.000
_cell.length_c   1.000
_cell.angle_alpha   90.00
_cell.angle_beta   90.00
_cell.angle_gamma   90.00
#
_symmetry.space_group_name_H-M   'P 1'
#
loop_
_entity.id
_entity.type
_entity.pdbx_description
1 polymer ?
#
loop_
_entity_poly.entity_id
_entity_poly.type
_entity_poly.pdbx_seq_one_letter_code
_entity_poly.pdbx_strand_id
1 'polypeptide(L)'
;MVKSRLLRDKSARFNPLKAKQTELLKENIPSSVISKQLRSGESLTRELACIAVANLPSLPEGSDILKLIVERITDTEPAVQAAALHAAINLSESYWQDLLNLGIIQILKPIISTYIIDEHMFSNKQEKQICHSLVSNALYLLSALGIECEALLEEFSTGDLFLQCVHAVMSKNKTLALPAIDLLTLCVESNYRVSQKLVAEYSFKFFGLIRDLESEMKMAVVGLMSLALQETKNYDEIFKYALPIVLDMISVDIHEEFLMNVSTRLADNNFKAQEHFWILEARAQQTSLETLTNLLSVDEDEEPLVLNHLTSENIKFIARSASGVTKDMLQSLFTHPELISTMLSLQCSAFSCIQNLILNTSCLSNHSNEIWVVLIDNLDRALEFSEEETEFQENLIELLEIVSKNMCAICKKYPDSIAEKIYYIPLVLQGIYKENIEASENLLGVLSVLGKEQLSLQTAEEIARVLVKCCGNEEIEIATEALNVFFDVFCDERYDIVLENLGVVDMMSRGIDGFRKKIRQCQDDEVREHAEEAYENLVEFVKYKIQHQRENIR
;
A
#
# COMPACT_ATOMS: atom_id res chain seq x y z
N MET A 1 1.83 -9.28 -11.77
CA MET A 1 1.39 -9.03 -10.37
C MET A 1 2.42 -8.15 -9.69
N VAL A 2 2.18 -6.84 -9.63
CA VAL A 2 2.95 -5.94 -8.75
C VAL A 2 2.55 -6.32 -7.33
N LYS A 3 3.46 -6.97 -6.58
CA LYS A 3 3.27 -7.19 -5.15
C LYS A 3 3.32 -5.81 -4.49
N SER A 4 2.16 -5.24 -4.20
CA SER A 4 2.07 -3.97 -3.46
C SER A 4 2.82 -4.16 -2.14
N ARG A 5 3.84 -3.33 -1.93
CA ARG A 5 4.55 -3.24 -0.66
C ARG A 5 3.49 -3.01 0.41
N LEU A 6 3.40 -3.89 1.43
CA LEU A 6 2.75 -3.50 2.68
C LEU A 6 3.52 -2.28 3.19
N LEU A 7 2.91 -1.10 3.07
CA LEU A 7 3.41 0.14 3.65
C LEU A 7 3.64 -0.15 5.13
N ARG A 8 4.91 -0.22 5.52
CA ARG A 8 5.30 -0.46 6.92
C ARG A 8 4.63 0.61 7.75
N ASP A 9 3.96 0.17 8.82
CA ASP A 9 3.38 1.10 9.78
C ASP A 9 4.50 1.99 10.35
N LYS A 10 4.57 3.23 9.86
CA LYS A 10 5.52 4.25 10.32
C LYS A 10 5.21 4.65 11.77
N SER A 11 4.13 4.18 12.40
CA SER A 11 3.84 4.33 13.83
C SER A 11 4.93 3.71 14.72
N ALA A 12 5.75 2.79 14.20
CA ALA A 12 6.94 2.31 14.90
C ALA A 12 8.02 3.40 15.09
N ARG A 13 7.90 4.56 14.43
CA ARG A 13 8.77 5.72 14.67
C ARG A 13 8.59 6.20 16.11
N PHE A 14 9.70 6.15 16.84
CA PHE A 14 9.84 6.53 18.25
C PHE A 14 9.05 7.79 18.64
N ASN A 15 8.33 7.73 19.77
CA ASN A 15 7.52 8.82 20.31
C ASN A 15 8.32 10.15 20.34
N PRO A 16 7.92 11.19 19.58
CA PRO A 16 8.64 12.46 19.47
C PRO A 16 8.77 13.23 20.80
N LEU A 17 8.04 12.84 21.86
CA LEU A 17 8.20 13.41 23.20
C LEU A 17 9.56 13.07 23.84
N LYS A 18 10.21 11.95 23.47
CA LYS A 18 11.59 11.66 23.88
C LYS A 18 12.62 12.35 22.97
N ALA A 19 12.29 12.60 21.70
CA ALA A 19 13.12 13.37 20.78
C ALA A 19 13.32 14.83 21.27
N LYS A 20 12.30 15.43 21.90
CA LYS A 20 12.37 16.76 22.55
C LYS A 20 13.41 16.87 23.68
N GLN A 21 13.92 15.76 24.23
CA GLN A 21 14.95 15.77 25.27
C GLN A 21 16.39 15.71 24.74
N THR A 22 16.60 15.60 23.43
CA THR A 22 17.94 15.44 22.86
C THR A 22 18.32 16.61 21.96
N GLU A 23 19.23 17.45 22.45
CA GLU A 23 20.05 18.35 21.60
C GLU A 23 20.84 17.58 20.51
N LEU A 24 20.85 16.24 20.58
CA LEU A 24 21.48 15.31 19.63
C LEU A 24 20.74 15.16 18.29
N LEU A 25 19.56 15.74 18.09
CA LEU A 25 18.84 15.68 16.81
C LEU A 25 19.05 16.92 15.92
N LYS A 26 20.00 17.80 16.26
CA LYS A 26 20.40 18.88 15.35
C LYS A 26 21.06 18.25 14.11
N GLU A 27 20.57 18.58 12.92
CA GLU A 27 20.81 17.97 11.59
C GLU A 27 22.27 17.82 11.11
N ASN A 28 23.29 18.01 11.95
CA ASN A 28 24.69 18.01 11.51
C ASN A 28 25.65 17.44 12.57
N ILE A 29 25.32 16.33 13.22
CA ILE A 29 26.30 15.65 14.08
C ILE A 29 27.33 14.94 13.20
N PRO A 30 28.63 15.25 13.31
CA PRO A 30 29.65 14.55 12.55
C PRO A 30 29.63 13.05 12.85
N SER A 31 29.80 12.21 11.83
CA SER A 31 29.85 10.75 11.97
C SER A 31 30.82 10.29 13.07
N SER A 32 31.96 10.98 13.21
CA SER A 32 32.97 10.72 14.23
C SER A 32 32.47 10.91 15.67
N VAL A 33 31.52 11.82 15.90
CA VAL A 33 30.90 12.04 17.20
C VAL A 33 29.92 10.92 17.51
N ILE A 34 29.10 10.51 16.54
CA ILE A 34 28.16 9.40 16.69
C ILE A 34 28.92 8.10 16.97
N SER A 35 29.95 7.77 16.17
CA SER A 35 30.78 6.58 16.39
C SER A 35 31.46 6.59 17.76
N LYS A 36 31.92 7.77 18.24
CA LYS A 36 32.49 7.89 19.59
C LYS A 36 31.46 7.63 20.68
N GLN A 37 30.23 8.11 20.51
CA GLN A 37 29.14 7.91 21.49
C GLN A 37 28.65 6.46 21.51
N LEU A 38 28.53 5.81 20.35
CA LEU A 38 28.21 4.37 20.25
C LEU A 38 29.26 3.49 20.96
N ARG A 39 30.52 3.94 21.02
CA ARG A 39 31.63 3.28 21.74
C ARG A 39 31.74 3.70 23.22
N SER A 40 30.85 4.55 23.73
CA SER A 40 30.92 5.05 25.11
C SER A 40 30.81 3.92 26.13
N GLY A 41 31.51 4.04 27.26
CA GLY A 41 31.31 3.13 28.41
C GLY A 41 29.95 3.31 29.10
N GLU A 42 29.31 4.47 28.93
CA GLU A 42 28.02 4.79 29.54
C GLU A 42 26.84 4.31 28.69
N SER A 43 25.94 3.52 29.28
CA SER A 43 24.80 2.92 28.57
C SER A 43 23.84 3.95 27.98
N LEU A 44 23.48 4.98 28.75
CA LEU A 44 22.59 6.06 28.30
C LEU A 44 23.16 6.77 27.07
N THR A 45 24.47 7.02 27.05
CA THR A 45 25.13 7.66 25.89
C THR A 45 25.06 6.77 24.64
N ARG A 46 25.19 5.44 24.79
CA ARG A 46 25.03 4.50 23.67
C ARG A 46 23.59 4.39 23.19
N GLU A 47 22.62 4.35 24.10
CA GLU A 47 21.19 4.33 23.79
C GLU A 47 20.80 5.57 22.96
N LEU A 48 21.16 6.76 23.44
CA LEU A 48 20.87 8.02 22.74
C LEU A 48 21.55 8.09 21.37
N ALA A 49 22.76 7.53 21.23
CA ALA A 49 23.44 7.46 19.95
C ALA A 49 22.72 6.53 18.97
N CYS A 50 22.20 5.38 19.43
CA CYS A 50 21.39 4.50 18.58
C CYS A 50 20.09 5.19 18.14
N ILE A 51 19.42 5.92 19.04
CA ILE A 51 18.22 6.72 18.71
C ILE A 51 18.57 7.79 17.67
N ALA A 52 19.70 8.48 17.82
CA ALA A 52 20.13 9.47 16.83
C ALA A 52 20.35 8.83 15.45
N VAL A 53 20.98 7.66 15.40
CA VAL A 53 21.20 6.91 14.15
C VAL A 53 19.88 6.47 13.52
N ALA A 54 18.90 6.03 14.31
CA ALA A 54 17.58 5.63 13.81
C ALA A 54 16.83 6.77 13.10
N ASN A 55 17.18 8.02 13.38
CA ASN A 55 16.57 9.20 12.77
C ASN A 55 17.39 9.77 11.59
N LEU A 56 18.51 9.14 11.22
CA LEU A 56 19.27 9.56 10.05
C LEU A 56 18.57 9.10 8.76
N PRO A 57 18.44 9.95 7.74
CA PRO A 57 17.89 9.54 6.45
C PRO A 57 18.81 8.56 5.70
N SER A 58 20.13 8.66 5.94
CA SER A 58 21.14 7.75 5.42
C SER A 58 22.39 7.79 6.29
N LEU A 59 23.23 6.75 6.20
CA LEU A 59 24.52 6.74 6.88
C LEU A 59 25.56 7.51 6.07
N PRO A 60 26.47 8.26 6.73
CA PRO A 60 27.61 8.87 6.08
C PRO A 60 28.47 7.82 5.37
N GLU A 61 28.86 8.09 4.12
CA GLU A 61 29.70 7.20 3.31
C GLU A 61 30.99 6.80 4.05
N GLY A 62 31.33 5.51 4.00
CA GLY A 62 32.53 4.96 4.63
C GLY A 62 32.52 4.95 6.16
N SER A 63 31.40 5.24 6.81
CA SER A 63 31.29 5.20 8.27
C SER A 63 31.22 3.77 8.80
N ASP A 64 31.73 3.57 10.03
CA ASP A 64 31.65 2.30 10.77
C ASP A 64 30.35 2.16 11.59
N ILE A 65 29.40 3.09 11.40
CA ILE A 65 28.19 3.22 12.23
C ILE A 65 27.34 1.97 12.16
N LEU A 66 27.11 1.41 10.96
CA LEU A 66 26.29 0.20 10.81
C LEU A 66 26.85 -0.97 11.61
N LYS A 67 28.17 -1.20 11.53
CA LYS A 67 28.86 -2.22 12.30
C LYS A 67 28.71 -1.98 13.80
N LEU A 68 28.84 -0.73 14.26
CA LEU A 68 28.65 -0.37 15.66
C LEU A 68 27.22 -0.62 16.14
N ILE A 69 26.19 -0.35 15.31
CA ILE A 69 24.80 -0.68 15.63
C ILE A 69 24.64 -2.19 15.81
N VAL A 70 25.18 -3.01 14.90
CA VAL A 70 25.15 -4.47 15.04
C VAL A 70 25.83 -4.94 16.34
N GLU A 71 26.98 -4.37 16.70
CA GLU A 71 27.63 -4.64 17.97
C GLU A 71 26.73 -4.27 19.18
N ARG A 72 25.97 -3.18 19.09
CA ARG A 72 25.05 -2.72 20.16
C ARG A 72 23.79 -3.57 20.30
N ILE A 73 23.39 -4.35 19.30
CA ILE A 73 22.30 -5.33 19.45
C ILE A 73 22.66 -6.40 20.49
N THR A 74 23.95 -6.68 20.67
CA THR A 74 24.48 -7.60 21.70
C THR A 74 24.95 -6.91 22.98
N ASP A 75 24.56 -5.64 23.21
CA ASP A 75 24.94 -4.90 24.43
C ASP A 75 24.42 -5.59 25.69
N THR A 76 25.03 -5.35 26.85
CA THR A 76 24.55 -5.95 28.12
C THR A 76 23.28 -5.29 28.63
N GLU A 77 23.01 -4.05 28.19
CA GLU A 77 21.86 -3.26 28.63
C GLU A 77 20.69 -3.39 27.65
N PRO A 78 19.53 -3.95 28.06
CA PRO A 78 18.37 -4.15 27.20
C PRO A 78 17.86 -2.88 26.49
N ALA A 79 17.94 -1.72 27.14
CA ALA A 79 17.53 -0.45 26.53
C ALA A 79 18.41 -0.08 25.32
N VAL A 80 19.73 -0.34 25.42
CA VAL A 80 20.67 -0.12 24.31
C VAL A 80 20.38 -1.11 23.17
N GLN A 81 20.15 -2.38 23.50
CA GLN A 81 19.78 -3.40 22.50
C GLN A 81 18.51 -2.99 21.74
N ALA A 82 17.47 -2.55 22.45
CA ALA A 82 16.20 -2.13 21.83
C ALA A 82 16.39 -0.93 20.91
N ALA A 83 17.15 0.09 21.34
CA ALA A 83 17.47 1.25 20.52
C ALA A 83 18.31 0.88 19.28
N ALA A 84 19.26 -0.04 19.43
CA ALA A 84 20.09 -0.52 18.33
C ALA A 84 19.27 -1.34 17.30
N LEU A 85 18.36 -2.19 17.76
CA LEU A 85 17.42 -2.92 16.89
C LEU A 85 16.55 -1.94 16.11
N HIS A 86 16.00 -0.92 16.76
CA HIS A 86 15.20 0.10 16.08
C HIS A 86 16.00 0.85 15.01
N ALA A 87 17.24 1.23 15.31
CA ALA A 87 18.13 1.82 14.32
C ALA A 87 18.39 0.89 13.14
N ALA A 88 18.63 -0.40 13.40
CA ALA A 88 18.84 -1.40 12.35
C ALA A 88 17.59 -1.62 11.48
N ILE A 89 16.38 -1.56 12.04
CA ILE A 89 15.12 -1.62 11.28
C ILE A 89 15.05 -0.46 10.28
N ASN A 90 15.30 0.77 10.71
CA ASN A 90 15.23 1.93 9.83
C ASN A 90 16.33 1.90 8.76
N LEU A 91 17.52 1.41 9.10
CA LEU A 91 18.64 1.27 8.17
C LEU A 91 18.48 0.09 7.19
N SER A 92 17.62 -0.88 7.49
CA SER A 92 17.46 -2.08 6.65
C SER A 92 17.04 -1.76 5.23
N GLU A 93 16.27 -0.69 5.01
CA GLU A 93 15.80 -0.31 3.68
C GLU A 93 16.96 0.00 2.73
N SER A 94 18.00 0.68 3.21
CA SER A 94 19.17 1.07 2.39
C SER A 94 20.38 0.16 2.56
N TYR A 95 20.46 -0.60 3.67
CA TYR A 95 21.67 -1.35 4.06
C TYR A 95 21.41 -2.83 4.37
N TRP A 96 20.34 -3.44 3.84
CA TRP A 96 20.01 -4.84 4.11
C TRP A 96 21.17 -5.81 3.78
N GLN A 97 21.87 -5.63 2.65
CA GLN A 97 22.99 -6.50 2.26
C GLN A 97 24.13 -6.45 3.28
N ASP A 98 24.50 -5.25 3.73
CA ASP A 98 25.56 -5.06 4.69
C ASP A 98 25.18 -5.64 6.06
N LEU A 99 23.92 -5.49 6.49
CA LEU A 99 23.41 -6.13 7.70
C LEU A 99 23.50 -7.66 7.63
N LEU A 100 23.14 -8.25 6.49
CA LEU A 100 23.27 -9.70 6.27
C LEU A 100 24.74 -10.14 6.31
N ASN A 101 25.64 -9.40 5.66
CA ASN A 101 27.09 -9.66 5.67
C ASN A 101 27.70 -9.56 7.07
N LEU A 102 27.11 -8.75 7.96
CA LEU A 102 27.50 -8.63 9.36
C LEU A 102 26.93 -9.76 10.25
N GLY A 103 26.21 -10.74 9.68
CA GLY A 103 25.72 -11.91 10.41
C GLY A 103 24.53 -11.59 11.33
N ILE A 104 23.71 -10.61 10.95
CA ILE A 104 22.60 -10.12 11.79
C ILE A 104 21.62 -11.24 12.17
N ILE A 105 21.32 -12.18 11.27
CA ILE A 105 20.39 -13.28 11.53
C ILE A 105 20.90 -14.15 12.70
N GLN A 106 22.20 -14.46 12.72
CA GLN A 106 22.82 -15.26 13.78
C GLN A 106 22.81 -14.53 15.13
N ILE A 107 22.85 -13.19 15.11
CA ILE A 107 22.77 -12.34 16.31
C ILE A 107 21.34 -12.30 16.87
N LEU A 108 20.32 -12.26 16.01
CA LEU A 108 18.92 -12.14 16.43
C LEU A 108 18.35 -13.45 16.99
N LYS A 109 18.79 -14.61 16.48
CA LYS A 109 18.30 -15.92 16.93
C LYS A 109 18.37 -16.10 18.46
N PRO A 110 19.51 -15.89 19.15
CA PRO A 110 19.58 -16.00 20.60
C PRO A 110 18.61 -15.06 21.33
N ILE A 111 18.42 -13.84 20.84
CA ILE A 111 17.48 -12.87 21.44
C ILE A 111 16.06 -13.44 21.39
N ILE A 112 15.64 -13.90 20.21
CA ILE A 112 14.29 -14.48 19.99
C ILE A 112 14.10 -15.75 20.83
N SER A 113 15.08 -16.65 20.79
CA SER A 113 15.06 -17.94 21.50
C SER A 113 14.93 -17.77 23.02
N THR A 114 15.71 -16.85 23.59
CA THR A 114 15.81 -16.66 25.05
C THR A 114 14.50 -16.15 25.64
N TYR A 115 13.84 -15.22 24.94
CA TYR A 115 12.73 -14.46 25.51
C TYR A 115 11.34 -15.00 25.12
N ILE A 116 11.22 -15.81 24.06
CA ILE A 116 9.94 -16.46 23.70
C ILE A 116 9.66 -17.68 24.56
N ILE A 117 10.68 -18.47 24.90
CA ILE A 117 10.49 -19.77 25.58
C ILE A 117 10.27 -19.59 27.09
N ASP A 118 10.83 -18.54 27.69
CA ASP A 118 10.81 -18.35 29.15
C ASP A 118 10.07 -17.06 29.56
N GLU A 119 8.76 -17.00 29.31
CA GLU A 119 7.92 -15.90 29.80
C GLU A 119 7.91 -15.78 31.34
N HIS A 120 8.33 -16.83 32.05
CA HIS A 120 8.35 -16.89 33.52
C HIS A 120 9.66 -16.39 34.12
N MET A 121 10.69 -16.12 33.31
CA MET A 121 11.98 -15.63 33.79
C MET A 121 11.92 -14.22 34.41
N PHE A 122 10.90 -13.42 34.07
CA PHE A 122 10.81 -12.03 34.50
C PHE A 122 9.85 -11.86 35.67
N SER A 123 10.41 -11.40 36.80
CA SER A 123 9.66 -11.21 38.04
C SER A 123 8.87 -9.90 38.08
N ASN A 124 9.25 -8.91 37.27
CA ASN A 124 8.56 -7.62 37.22
C ASN A 124 8.00 -7.29 35.81
N LYS A 125 6.93 -6.48 35.79
CA LYS A 125 6.19 -6.11 34.57
C LYS A 125 7.05 -5.32 33.58
N GLN A 126 7.98 -4.50 34.07
CA GLN A 126 8.80 -3.61 33.25
C GLN A 126 9.86 -4.40 32.47
N GLU A 127 10.54 -5.34 33.11
CA GLU A 127 11.47 -6.28 32.47
C GLU A 127 10.75 -7.09 31.40
N LYS A 128 9.57 -7.65 31.71
CA LYS A 128 8.76 -8.38 30.73
C LYS A 128 8.45 -7.52 29.49
N GLN A 129 8.06 -6.26 29.69
CA GLN A 129 7.77 -5.33 28.59
C GLN A 129 9.01 -5.02 27.74
N ILE A 130 10.18 -4.84 28.36
CA ILE A 130 11.43 -4.60 27.65
C ILE A 130 11.81 -5.84 26.82
N CYS A 131 11.74 -7.03 27.41
CA CYS A 131 12.03 -8.28 26.70
C CYS A 131 11.08 -8.51 25.52
N HIS A 132 9.78 -8.23 25.69
CA HIS A 132 8.84 -8.32 24.57
C HIS A 132 9.17 -7.32 23.47
N SER A 133 9.57 -6.10 23.82
CA SER A 133 10.02 -5.10 22.86
C SER A 133 11.27 -5.53 22.10
N LEU A 134 12.23 -6.18 22.77
CA LEU A 134 13.43 -6.74 22.12
C LEU A 134 13.07 -7.81 21.09
N VAL A 135 12.22 -8.77 21.47
CA VAL A 135 11.78 -9.83 20.55
C VAL A 135 10.98 -9.25 19.39
N SER A 136 10.04 -8.36 19.68
CA SER A 136 9.21 -7.68 18.68
C SER A 136 10.09 -6.94 17.65
N ASN A 137 11.05 -6.13 18.11
CA ASN A 137 11.98 -5.42 17.23
C ASN A 137 12.92 -6.39 16.46
N ALA A 138 13.34 -7.50 17.07
CA ALA A 138 14.12 -8.51 16.36
C ALA A 138 13.31 -9.16 15.23
N LEU A 139 12.04 -9.49 15.47
CA LEU A 139 11.13 -10.05 14.47
C LEU A 139 10.80 -9.04 13.36
N TYR A 140 10.61 -7.76 13.70
CA TYR A 140 10.43 -6.71 12.69
C TYR A 140 11.69 -6.52 11.83
N LEU A 141 12.88 -6.57 12.42
CA LEU A 141 14.13 -6.50 11.65
C LEU A 141 14.27 -7.69 10.71
N LEU A 142 13.93 -8.91 11.17
CA LEU A 142 13.91 -10.09 10.30
C LEU A 142 12.90 -9.95 9.16
N SER A 143 11.70 -9.44 9.44
CA SER A 143 10.68 -9.19 8.41
C SER A 143 11.17 -8.17 7.39
N ALA A 144 11.85 -7.13 7.86
CA ALA A 144 12.42 -6.10 7.02
C ALA A 144 13.55 -6.60 6.10
N LEU A 145 14.30 -7.61 6.54
CA LEU A 145 15.36 -8.26 5.77
C LEU A 145 14.84 -9.41 4.88
N GLY A 146 13.73 -10.04 5.26
CA GLY A 146 13.27 -11.30 4.67
C GLY A 146 12.78 -11.20 3.23
N ILE A 147 12.37 -10.01 2.79
CA ILE A 147 11.92 -9.75 1.42
C ILE A 147 13.03 -10.07 0.41
N GLU A 148 14.30 -9.88 0.79
CA GLU A 148 15.47 -9.99 -0.11
C GLU A 148 16.44 -11.12 0.31
N CYS A 149 16.06 -11.97 1.28
CA CYS A 149 17.00 -12.89 1.93
C CYS A 149 16.60 -14.37 1.84
N GLU A 150 17.14 -15.08 0.84
CA GLU A 150 16.99 -16.54 0.72
C GLU A 150 17.48 -17.30 1.97
N ALA A 151 18.57 -16.83 2.58
CA ALA A 151 19.13 -17.46 3.79
C ALA A 151 18.16 -17.43 4.98
N LEU A 152 17.33 -16.38 5.10
CA LEU A 152 16.29 -16.32 6.13
C LEU A 152 15.18 -17.33 5.84
N LEU A 153 14.76 -17.46 4.59
CA LEU A 153 13.74 -18.43 4.17
C LEU A 153 14.21 -19.88 4.38
N GLU A 154 15.49 -20.17 4.12
CA GLU A 154 16.08 -21.47 4.41
C GLU A 154 16.12 -21.76 5.91
N GLU A 155 16.46 -20.76 6.72
CA GLU A 155 16.44 -20.87 8.17
C GLU A 155 15.03 -21.16 8.71
N PHE A 156 14.00 -20.51 8.16
CA PHE A 156 12.60 -20.82 8.53
C PHE A 156 12.18 -22.24 8.16
N SER A 157 12.73 -22.77 7.07
CA SER A 157 12.40 -24.13 6.62
C SER A 157 13.02 -25.20 7.52
N THR A 158 14.25 -24.97 7.99
CA THR A 158 15.11 -26.00 8.59
C THR A 158 15.45 -25.78 10.06
N GLY A 159 15.39 -24.55 10.53
CA GLY A 159 15.79 -24.14 11.87
C GLY A 159 14.63 -23.98 12.86
N ASP A 160 15.00 -23.55 14.08
CA ASP A 160 14.07 -23.38 15.21
C ASP A 160 13.27 -22.08 15.14
N LEU A 161 13.67 -21.13 14.29
CA LEU A 161 13.05 -19.80 14.21
C LEU A 161 11.57 -19.87 13.83
N PHE A 162 11.19 -20.80 12.95
CA PHE A 162 9.79 -21.10 12.64
C PHE A 162 9.01 -21.50 13.90
N LEU A 163 9.53 -22.44 14.68
CA LEU A 163 8.86 -22.92 15.89
C LEU A 163 8.76 -21.81 16.95
N GLN A 164 9.78 -20.96 17.04
CA GLN A 164 9.78 -19.78 17.93
C GLN A 164 8.68 -18.79 17.53
N CYS A 165 8.51 -18.50 16.25
CA CYS A 165 7.42 -17.63 15.79
C CYS A 165 6.06 -18.25 16.09
N VAL A 166 5.88 -19.55 15.82
CA VAL A 166 4.64 -20.26 16.18
C VAL A 166 4.37 -20.19 17.69
N HIS A 167 5.39 -20.37 18.55
CA HIS A 167 5.24 -20.24 19.99
C HIS A 167 4.83 -18.82 20.42
N ALA A 168 5.40 -17.79 19.79
CA ALA A 168 5.00 -16.40 20.02
C ALA A 168 3.53 -16.15 19.64
N VAL A 169 3.02 -16.75 18.55
CA VAL A 169 1.58 -16.68 18.21
C VAL A 169 0.75 -17.39 19.27
N MET A 170 1.18 -18.59 19.70
CA MET A 170 0.44 -19.40 20.67
C MET A 170 0.41 -18.81 22.09
N SER A 171 1.32 -17.88 22.43
CA SER A 171 1.31 -17.21 23.74
C SER A 171 0.14 -16.24 23.91
N LYS A 172 -0.57 -15.90 22.82
CA LYS A 172 -1.65 -14.88 22.79
C LYS A 172 -1.17 -13.48 23.19
N ASN A 173 0.14 -13.27 23.30
CA ASN A 173 0.68 -11.95 23.62
C ASN A 173 0.79 -11.13 22.34
N LYS A 174 -0.11 -10.17 22.15
CA LYS A 174 -0.15 -9.32 20.97
C LYS A 174 1.20 -8.70 20.57
N THR A 175 2.00 -8.24 21.55
CA THR A 175 3.32 -7.63 21.30
C THR A 175 4.32 -8.59 20.65
N LEU A 176 4.18 -9.89 20.91
CA LEU A 176 5.02 -10.94 20.34
C LEU A 176 4.37 -11.56 19.10
N ALA A 177 3.07 -11.80 19.17
CA ALA A 177 2.33 -12.55 18.18
C ALA A 177 2.19 -11.81 16.86
N LEU A 178 1.88 -10.51 16.85
CA LEU A 178 1.73 -9.76 15.60
C LEU A 178 3.03 -9.73 14.77
N PRO A 179 4.19 -9.31 15.32
CA PRO A 179 5.44 -9.38 14.57
C PRO A 179 5.82 -10.80 14.11
N ALA A 180 5.45 -11.82 14.91
CA ALA A 180 5.69 -13.21 14.54
C ALA A 180 4.77 -13.67 13.39
N ILE A 181 3.51 -13.22 13.38
CA ILE A 181 2.57 -13.46 12.29
C ILE A 181 3.07 -12.78 11.03
N ASP A 182 3.48 -11.51 11.08
CA ASP A 182 3.99 -10.78 9.92
C ASP A 182 5.18 -11.49 9.27
N LEU A 183 6.14 -11.94 10.11
CA LEU A 183 7.30 -12.69 9.63
C LEU A 183 6.91 -14.06 9.05
N LEU A 184 5.96 -14.76 9.69
CA LEU A 184 5.44 -16.04 9.16
C LEU A 184 4.72 -15.84 7.83
N THR A 185 3.92 -14.77 7.69
CA THR A 185 3.19 -14.45 6.46
C THR A 185 4.17 -14.25 5.31
N LEU A 186 5.19 -13.39 5.50
CA LEU A 186 6.27 -13.19 4.53
C LEU A 186 6.94 -14.51 4.11
N CYS A 187 7.21 -15.39 5.08
CA CYS A 187 7.85 -16.68 4.81
C CYS A 187 6.91 -17.65 4.07
N VAL A 188 5.61 -17.63 4.36
CA VAL A 188 4.60 -18.45 3.69
C VAL A 188 4.44 -18.02 2.22
N GLU A 189 4.41 -16.71 1.94
CA GLU A 189 4.30 -16.19 0.56
C GLU A 189 5.49 -16.58 -0.33
N SER A 190 6.67 -16.73 0.29
CA SER A 190 7.93 -16.91 -0.43
C SER A 190 8.46 -18.34 -0.34
N ASN A 191 7.85 -19.21 0.46
CA ASN A 191 8.36 -20.55 0.73
C ASN A 191 7.26 -21.58 0.98
N TYR A 192 6.94 -22.31 -0.10
CA TYR A 192 5.97 -23.40 -0.08
C TYR A 192 6.20 -24.45 1.02
N ARG A 193 7.46 -24.75 1.41
CA ARG A 193 7.74 -25.73 2.48
C ARG A 193 7.29 -25.22 3.85
N VAL A 194 7.43 -23.92 4.10
CA VAL A 194 6.94 -23.29 5.33
C VAL A 194 5.42 -23.35 5.37
N SER A 195 4.75 -23.06 4.25
CA SER A 195 3.29 -23.16 4.10
C SER A 195 2.79 -24.58 4.38
N GLN A 196 3.43 -25.59 3.77
CA GLN A 196 3.11 -27.00 4.03
C GLN A 196 3.27 -27.38 5.50
N LYS A 197 4.39 -26.98 6.14
CA LYS A 197 4.67 -27.29 7.54
C LYS A 197 3.64 -26.64 8.47
N LEU A 198 3.30 -25.37 8.23
CA LEU A 198 2.31 -24.63 9.01
C LEU A 198 0.92 -25.29 8.92
N VAL A 199 0.47 -25.62 7.71
CA VAL A 199 -0.82 -26.27 7.47
C VAL A 199 -0.86 -27.67 8.08
N ALA A 200 0.17 -28.49 7.87
CA ALA A 200 0.19 -29.88 8.33
C ALA A 200 0.25 -30.02 9.86
N GLU A 201 1.00 -29.15 10.54
CA GLU A 201 1.27 -29.30 11.97
C GLU A 201 0.47 -28.35 12.89
N TYR A 202 0.01 -27.20 12.37
CA TYR A 202 -0.51 -26.11 13.21
C TYR A 202 -1.88 -25.55 12.80
N SER A 203 -2.43 -25.89 11.63
CA SER A 203 -3.75 -25.41 11.18
C SER A 203 -4.84 -25.55 12.25
N PHE A 204 -5.04 -26.77 12.78
CA PHE A 204 -6.04 -27.03 13.80
C PHE A 204 -5.79 -26.24 15.10
N LYS A 205 -4.52 -26.04 15.48
CA LYS A 205 -4.16 -25.27 16.68
C LYS A 205 -4.48 -23.79 16.50
N PHE A 206 -4.14 -23.22 15.35
CA PHE A 206 -4.39 -21.81 15.05
C PHE A 206 -5.90 -21.54 14.92
N PHE A 207 -6.66 -22.38 14.21
CA PHE A 207 -8.11 -22.23 14.17
C PHE A 207 -8.79 -22.45 15.53
N GLY A 208 -8.23 -23.31 16.38
CA GLY A 208 -8.66 -23.45 17.77
C GLY A 208 -8.38 -22.21 18.62
N LEU A 209 -7.31 -21.47 18.32
CA LEU A 209 -6.88 -20.28 19.05
C LEU A 209 -7.79 -19.08 18.83
N ILE A 210 -8.29 -18.90 17.59
CA ILE A 210 -9.07 -17.74 17.11
C ILE A 210 -10.19 -17.31 18.07
N ARG A 211 -10.89 -18.26 18.69
CA ARG A 211 -12.04 -17.96 19.57
C ARG A 211 -11.67 -17.12 20.78
N ASP A 212 -10.43 -17.21 21.23
CA ASP A 212 -9.93 -16.54 22.43
C ASP A 212 -9.10 -15.29 22.12
N LEU A 213 -8.99 -14.90 20.83
CA LEU A 213 -8.17 -13.77 20.39
C LEU A 213 -9.01 -12.50 20.21
N GLU A 214 -8.38 -11.35 20.49
CA GLU A 214 -8.87 -10.02 20.11
C GLU A 214 -8.94 -9.87 18.58
N SER A 215 -9.80 -8.96 18.09
CA SER A 215 -10.14 -8.83 16.66
C SER A 215 -8.92 -8.72 15.73
N GLU A 216 -7.96 -7.84 16.03
CA GLU A 216 -6.76 -7.64 15.20
C GLU A 216 -5.90 -8.92 15.13
N MET A 217 -5.55 -9.52 16.27
CA MET A 217 -4.73 -10.74 16.31
C MET A 217 -5.49 -11.93 15.69
N LYS A 218 -6.81 -11.99 15.89
CA LYS A 218 -7.67 -13.00 15.28
C LYS A 218 -7.58 -12.91 13.75
N MET A 219 -7.72 -11.71 13.19
CA MET A 219 -7.67 -11.51 11.74
C MET A 219 -6.27 -11.71 11.17
N ALA A 220 -5.22 -11.32 11.89
CA ALA A 220 -3.84 -11.61 11.50
C ALA A 220 -3.60 -13.13 11.38
N VAL A 221 -4.06 -13.93 12.35
CA VAL A 221 -3.98 -15.40 12.28
C VAL A 221 -4.81 -15.97 11.12
N VAL A 222 -6.01 -15.43 10.88
CA VAL A 222 -6.87 -15.84 9.76
C VAL A 222 -6.21 -15.53 8.41
N GLY A 223 -5.61 -14.35 8.24
CA GLY A 223 -4.88 -13.96 7.03
C GLY A 223 -3.70 -14.88 6.76
N LEU A 224 -2.84 -15.10 7.76
CA LEU A 224 -1.71 -16.04 7.69
C LEU A 224 -2.16 -17.44 7.27
N MET A 225 -3.19 -17.98 7.92
CA MET A 225 -3.68 -19.32 7.62
C MET A 225 -4.33 -19.41 6.24
N SER A 226 -5.07 -18.38 5.82
CA SER A 226 -5.71 -18.34 4.50
C SER A 226 -4.66 -18.40 3.40
N LEU A 227 -3.61 -17.59 3.52
CA LEU A 227 -2.48 -17.59 2.60
C LEU A 227 -1.78 -18.96 2.57
N ALA A 228 -1.45 -19.54 3.73
CA ALA A 228 -0.78 -20.84 3.79
C ALA A 228 -1.62 -21.98 3.19
N LEU A 229 -2.94 -21.94 3.39
CA LEU A 229 -3.88 -22.87 2.78
C LEU A 229 -4.01 -22.65 1.27
N GLN A 230 -3.98 -21.40 0.78
CA GLN A 230 -4.02 -21.08 -0.64
C GLN A 230 -2.77 -21.60 -1.35
N GLU A 231 -1.58 -21.35 -0.80
CA GLU A 231 -0.30 -21.86 -1.30
C GLU A 231 -0.28 -23.39 -1.37
N THR A 232 -0.93 -24.06 -0.41
CA THR A 232 -1.04 -25.52 -0.35
C THR A 232 -2.27 -26.07 -1.09
N LYS A 233 -3.05 -25.22 -1.74
CA LYS A 233 -4.29 -25.54 -2.48
C LYS A 233 -5.35 -26.26 -1.64
N ASN A 234 -5.40 -25.99 -0.34
CA ASN A 234 -6.35 -26.60 0.60
C ASN A 234 -7.59 -25.69 0.80
N TYR A 235 -8.31 -25.44 -0.29
CA TYR A 235 -9.46 -24.52 -0.33
C TYR A 235 -10.63 -24.95 0.56
N ASP A 236 -10.83 -26.26 0.75
CA ASP A 236 -11.89 -26.78 1.62
C ASP A 236 -11.74 -26.28 3.06
N GLU A 237 -10.51 -26.19 3.57
CA GLU A 237 -10.24 -25.65 4.90
C GLU A 237 -10.42 -24.13 4.97
N ILE A 238 -10.09 -23.40 3.89
CA ILE A 238 -10.35 -21.96 3.79
C ILE A 238 -11.85 -21.70 3.94
N PHE A 239 -12.68 -22.37 3.13
CA PHE A 239 -14.13 -22.17 3.14
C PHE A 239 -14.78 -22.64 4.45
N LYS A 240 -14.22 -23.68 5.07
CA LYS A 240 -14.75 -24.21 6.33
C LYS A 240 -14.39 -23.37 7.54
N TYR A 241 -13.18 -22.82 7.62
CA TYR A 241 -12.66 -22.22 8.85
C TYR A 241 -12.34 -20.73 8.73
N ALA A 242 -11.67 -20.30 7.65
CA ALA A 242 -11.19 -18.93 7.53
C ALA A 242 -12.26 -17.98 6.98
N LEU A 243 -12.87 -18.34 5.84
CA LEU A 243 -13.80 -17.48 5.13
C LEU A 243 -15.01 -17.04 5.97
N PRO A 244 -15.67 -17.90 6.78
CA PRO A 244 -16.77 -17.45 7.62
C PRO A 244 -16.38 -16.33 8.60
N ILE A 245 -15.14 -16.34 9.10
CA ILE A 245 -14.64 -15.32 10.02
C ILE A 245 -14.35 -14.01 9.26
N VAL A 246 -13.76 -14.11 8.06
CA VAL A 246 -13.53 -12.97 7.18
C VAL A 246 -14.87 -12.28 6.85
N LEU A 247 -15.89 -13.05 6.46
CA LEU A 247 -17.20 -12.49 6.10
C LEU A 247 -17.94 -11.89 7.30
N ASP A 248 -17.82 -12.49 8.49
CA ASP A 248 -18.36 -11.94 9.73
C ASP A 248 -17.72 -10.58 10.07
N MET A 249 -16.39 -10.48 9.97
CA MET A 249 -15.66 -9.24 10.23
C MET A 249 -15.94 -8.15 9.19
N ILE A 250 -16.08 -8.50 7.91
CA ILE A 250 -16.49 -7.55 6.86
C ILE A 250 -17.90 -7.02 7.12
N SER A 251 -18.78 -7.81 7.75
CA SER A 251 -20.16 -7.42 8.03
C SER A 251 -20.30 -6.49 9.23
N VAL A 252 -19.21 -6.20 9.95
CA VAL A 252 -19.19 -5.17 10.99
C VAL A 252 -19.12 -3.79 10.33
N ASP A 253 -20.18 -3.00 10.46
CA ASP A 253 -20.21 -1.64 9.92
C ASP A 253 -19.47 -0.66 10.85
N ILE A 254 -18.15 -0.78 10.88
CA ILE A 254 -17.34 0.11 11.71
C ILE A 254 -17.52 1.56 11.28
N HIS A 255 -17.83 1.84 10.01
CA HIS A 255 -17.97 3.21 9.51
C HIS A 255 -19.23 3.87 10.05
N GLU A 256 -20.39 3.22 9.97
CA GLU A 256 -21.63 3.74 10.53
C GLU A 256 -21.53 3.86 12.06
N GLU A 257 -20.98 2.85 12.73
CA GLU A 257 -20.81 2.88 14.19
C GLU A 257 -19.82 3.97 14.63
N PHE A 258 -18.72 4.13 13.90
CA PHE A 258 -17.75 5.20 14.10
C PHE A 258 -18.37 6.57 13.84
N LEU A 259 -19.04 6.78 12.71
CA LEU A 259 -19.71 8.04 12.37
C LEU A 259 -20.70 8.46 13.47
N MET A 260 -21.51 7.52 13.96
CA MET A 260 -22.50 7.77 15.00
C MET A 260 -21.89 8.09 16.36
N ASN A 261 -20.78 7.44 16.72
CA ASN A 261 -20.18 7.58 18.05
C ASN A 261 -19.11 8.67 18.14
N VAL A 262 -18.35 8.90 17.07
CA VAL A 262 -17.13 9.71 17.08
C VAL A 262 -17.41 11.17 16.73
N SER A 263 -18.26 11.44 15.75
CA SER A 263 -18.57 12.81 15.30
C SER A 263 -19.02 13.75 16.43
N THR A 264 -19.67 13.22 17.46
CA THR A 264 -20.13 13.99 18.63
C THR A 264 -19.15 14.01 19.81
N ARG A 265 -18.10 13.17 19.79
CA ARG A 265 -17.20 12.91 20.93
C ARG A 265 -15.75 13.25 20.68
N LEU A 266 -15.34 13.66 19.47
CA LEU A 266 -13.93 14.02 19.18
C LEU A 266 -13.35 15.08 20.12
N ALA A 267 -14.18 15.98 20.66
CA ALA A 267 -13.76 16.99 21.64
C ALA A 267 -13.70 16.47 23.10
N ASP A 268 -14.18 15.25 23.37
CA ASP A 268 -14.18 14.65 24.71
C ASP A 268 -12.86 13.91 24.98
N ASN A 269 -12.26 14.16 26.14
CA ASN A 269 -11.07 13.44 26.61
C ASN A 269 -11.30 11.93 26.71
N ASN A 270 -12.55 11.47 26.82
CA ASN A 270 -12.89 10.04 26.82
C ASN A 270 -12.66 9.38 25.45
N PHE A 271 -12.64 10.14 24.35
CA PHE A 271 -12.44 9.57 23.02
C PHE A 271 -11.06 8.94 22.87
N LYS A 272 -10.01 9.51 23.49
CA LYS A 272 -8.65 8.91 23.47
C LYS A 272 -8.60 7.48 24.02
N ALA A 273 -9.49 7.13 24.95
CA ALA A 273 -9.57 5.78 25.46
C ALA A 273 -10.26 4.81 24.48
N GLN A 274 -11.08 5.34 23.57
CA GLN A 274 -11.80 4.58 22.53
C GLN A 274 -11.07 4.59 21.19
N GLU A 275 -10.18 5.55 20.94
CA GLU A 275 -9.37 5.67 19.72
C GLU A 275 -8.62 4.38 19.41
N HIS A 276 -7.95 3.80 20.41
CA HIS A 276 -7.26 2.53 20.24
C HIS A 276 -8.22 1.42 19.81
N PHE A 277 -9.42 1.33 20.39
CA PHE A 277 -10.42 0.33 19.98
C PHE A 277 -10.78 0.46 18.49
N TRP A 278 -11.04 1.67 18.01
CA TRP A 278 -11.37 1.92 16.60
C TRP A 278 -10.22 1.58 15.66
N ILE A 279 -8.98 1.90 16.05
CA ILE A 279 -7.79 1.51 15.28
C ILE A 279 -7.72 -0.02 15.15
N LEU A 280 -7.95 -0.76 16.24
CA LEU A 280 -7.91 -2.22 16.22
C LEU A 280 -8.99 -2.85 15.34
N GLU A 281 -10.23 -2.36 15.44
CA GLU A 281 -11.34 -2.86 14.62
C GLU A 281 -11.14 -2.52 13.14
N ALA A 282 -10.66 -1.31 12.82
CA ALA A 282 -10.33 -0.92 11.46
C ALA A 282 -9.20 -1.77 10.85
N ARG A 283 -8.13 -2.05 11.61
CA ARG A 283 -7.07 -2.98 11.16
C ARG A 283 -7.59 -4.40 10.96
N ALA A 284 -8.45 -4.90 11.86
CA ALA A 284 -9.05 -6.22 11.71
C ALA A 284 -9.90 -6.31 10.43
N GLN A 285 -10.72 -5.29 10.15
CA GLN A 285 -11.51 -5.23 8.92
C GLN A 285 -10.62 -5.07 7.68
N GLN A 286 -9.54 -4.29 7.77
CA GLN A 286 -8.54 -4.13 6.70
C GLN A 286 -7.94 -5.50 6.32
N THR A 287 -7.41 -6.24 7.30
CA THR A 287 -6.85 -7.59 7.07
C THR A 287 -7.89 -8.56 6.51
N SER A 288 -9.17 -8.40 6.88
CA SER A 288 -10.27 -9.20 6.32
C SER A 288 -10.47 -8.91 4.84
N LEU A 289 -10.45 -7.63 4.45
CA LEU A 289 -10.57 -7.20 3.05
C LEU A 289 -9.35 -7.61 2.22
N GLU A 290 -8.13 -7.51 2.76
CA GLU A 290 -6.92 -8.00 2.12
C GLU A 290 -6.98 -9.52 1.89
N THR A 291 -7.42 -10.27 2.90
CA THR A 291 -7.62 -11.72 2.80
C THR A 291 -8.64 -12.06 1.72
N LEU A 292 -9.78 -11.35 1.69
CA LEU A 292 -10.80 -11.55 0.65
C LEU A 292 -10.29 -11.15 -0.73
N THR A 293 -9.52 -10.06 -0.84
CA THR A 293 -8.89 -9.61 -2.09
C THR A 293 -7.99 -10.72 -2.65
N ASN A 294 -7.17 -11.34 -1.82
CA ASN A 294 -6.31 -12.46 -2.21
C ASN A 294 -7.09 -13.70 -2.65
N LEU A 295 -8.23 -13.99 -2.01
CA LEU A 295 -9.12 -15.09 -2.41
C LEU A 295 -9.92 -14.80 -3.69
N LEU A 296 -10.08 -13.52 -4.05
CA LEU A 296 -10.70 -13.08 -5.29
C LEU A 296 -9.71 -12.98 -6.45
N SER A 297 -8.40 -12.93 -6.17
CA SER A 297 -7.35 -12.93 -7.18
C SER A 297 -7.23 -14.31 -7.83
N VAL A 298 -7.63 -14.40 -9.10
CA VAL A 298 -7.54 -15.60 -9.93
C VAL A 298 -6.97 -15.23 -11.31
N ASP A 299 -6.50 -16.24 -12.05
CA ASP A 299 -6.06 -16.04 -13.43
C ASP A 299 -7.24 -15.67 -14.35
N GLU A 300 -6.97 -15.03 -15.50
CA GLU A 300 -7.97 -14.37 -16.37
C GLU A 300 -9.13 -15.28 -16.85
N ASP A 301 -8.98 -16.60 -16.78
CA ASP A 301 -9.96 -17.59 -17.25
C ASP A 301 -10.71 -18.32 -16.11
N GLU A 302 -10.44 -18.01 -14.85
CA GLU A 302 -11.04 -18.70 -13.70
C GLU A 302 -12.08 -17.81 -12.97
N GLU A 303 -13.13 -18.44 -12.44
CA GLU A 303 -14.08 -17.76 -11.55
C GLU A 303 -13.62 -17.97 -10.09
N PRO A 304 -13.53 -16.90 -9.26
CA PRO A 304 -13.13 -17.05 -7.87
C PRO A 304 -14.09 -17.96 -7.10
N LEU A 305 -13.56 -19.05 -6.54
CA LEU A 305 -14.37 -20.01 -5.76
C LEU A 305 -15.11 -19.35 -4.58
N VAL A 306 -14.53 -18.28 -4.02
CA VAL A 306 -15.12 -17.50 -2.92
C VAL A 306 -16.43 -16.82 -3.31
N LEU A 307 -16.70 -16.59 -4.60
CA LEU A 307 -17.89 -15.90 -5.07
C LEU A 307 -19.19 -16.61 -4.66
N ASN A 308 -19.19 -17.94 -4.60
CA ASN A 308 -20.35 -18.74 -4.17
C ASN A 308 -20.75 -18.51 -2.70
N HIS A 309 -19.88 -17.88 -1.93
CA HIS A 309 -20.08 -17.59 -0.51
C HIS A 309 -20.36 -16.11 -0.24
N LEU A 310 -20.15 -15.23 -1.22
CA LEU A 310 -20.40 -13.80 -1.07
C LEU A 310 -21.89 -13.50 -1.22
N THR A 311 -22.46 -12.84 -0.22
CA THR A 311 -23.85 -12.36 -0.28
C THR A 311 -23.89 -10.93 -0.80
N SER A 312 -25.06 -10.49 -1.28
CA SER A 312 -25.29 -9.08 -1.63
C SER A 312 -25.07 -8.13 -0.46
N GLU A 313 -25.25 -8.61 0.77
CA GLU A 313 -25.02 -7.83 1.99
C GLU A 313 -23.53 -7.62 2.23
N ASN A 314 -22.69 -8.64 2.03
CA ASN A 314 -21.23 -8.48 2.12
C ASN A 314 -20.72 -7.45 1.09
N ILE A 315 -21.22 -7.50 -0.14
CA ILE A 315 -20.85 -6.53 -1.19
C ILE A 315 -21.20 -5.09 -0.77
N LYS A 316 -22.38 -4.89 -0.15
CA LYS A 316 -22.79 -3.58 0.36
C LYS A 316 -21.87 -3.09 1.47
N PHE A 317 -21.45 -3.96 2.39
CA PHE A 317 -20.51 -3.57 3.45
C PHE A 317 -19.14 -3.20 2.89
N ILE A 318 -18.61 -3.94 1.92
CA ILE A 318 -17.35 -3.59 1.24
C ILE A 318 -17.47 -2.19 0.60
N ALA A 319 -18.58 -1.91 -0.09
CA ALA A 319 -18.82 -0.60 -0.70
C ALA A 319 -18.94 0.54 0.35
N ARG A 320 -19.50 0.26 1.53
CA ARG A 320 -19.54 1.21 2.65
C ARG A 320 -18.14 1.49 3.21
N SER A 321 -17.32 0.46 3.40
CA SER A 321 -15.91 0.66 3.82
C SER A 321 -15.13 1.49 2.80
N ALA A 322 -15.37 1.27 1.51
CA ALA A 322 -14.80 2.06 0.42
C ALA A 322 -15.33 3.52 0.36
N SER A 323 -16.51 3.79 0.92
CA SER A 323 -17.01 5.17 1.05
C SER A 323 -16.19 5.98 2.07
N GLY A 324 -15.53 5.29 3.01
CA GLY A 324 -14.55 5.88 3.90
C GLY A 324 -15.12 6.88 4.89
N VAL A 325 -14.29 7.86 5.26
CA VAL A 325 -14.63 8.93 6.20
C VAL A 325 -14.97 10.21 5.44
N THR A 326 -16.05 10.90 5.83
CA THR A 326 -16.46 12.15 5.16
C THR A 326 -15.39 13.23 5.32
N LYS A 327 -15.38 14.23 4.43
CA LYS A 327 -14.46 15.37 4.48
C LYS A 327 -14.46 16.07 5.85
N ASP A 328 -15.64 16.42 6.35
CA ASP A 328 -15.79 17.09 7.65
C ASP A 328 -15.22 16.23 8.79
N MET A 329 -15.30 14.91 8.65
CA MET A 329 -14.75 13.99 9.63
C MET A 329 -13.23 13.86 9.52
N LEU A 330 -12.66 13.79 8.31
CA LEU A 330 -11.21 13.85 8.11
C LEU A 330 -10.60 15.08 8.77
N GLN A 331 -11.20 16.25 8.54
CA GLN A 331 -10.76 17.50 9.17
C GLN A 331 -10.83 17.45 10.70
N SER A 332 -11.87 16.82 11.24
CA SER A 332 -12.05 16.66 12.69
C SER A 332 -11.09 15.63 13.30
N LEU A 333 -10.56 14.71 12.49
CA LEU A 333 -9.65 13.66 12.93
C LEU A 333 -8.17 14.08 12.85
N PHE A 334 -7.83 15.27 12.38
CA PHE A 334 -6.42 15.69 12.24
C PHE A 334 -5.63 15.70 13.56
N THR A 335 -6.31 15.67 14.71
CA THR A 335 -5.67 15.49 16.02
C THR A 335 -5.38 14.03 16.38
N HIS A 336 -5.74 13.08 15.50
CA HIS A 336 -5.69 11.63 15.65
C HIS A 336 -5.06 10.97 14.40
N PRO A 337 -3.76 11.21 14.15
CA PRO A 337 -3.11 10.80 12.90
C PRO A 337 -3.10 9.30 12.63
N GLU A 338 -2.87 8.48 13.66
CA GLU A 338 -2.84 7.02 13.51
C GLU A 338 -4.22 6.48 13.10
N LEU A 339 -5.29 7.07 13.63
CA LEU A 339 -6.66 6.72 13.28
C LEU A 339 -6.99 7.15 11.85
N ILE A 340 -6.62 8.36 11.41
CA ILE A 340 -6.79 8.76 9.99
C ILE A 340 -6.07 7.78 9.07
N SER A 341 -4.78 7.54 9.32
CA SER A 341 -3.97 6.66 8.48
C SER A 341 -4.59 5.27 8.38
N THR A 342 -5.02 4.70 9.52
CA THR A 342 -5.69 3.39 9.55
C THR A 342 -7.01 3.38 8.76
N MET A 343 -7.84 4.43 8.88
CA MET A 343 -9.10 4.53 8.15
C MET A 343 -8.90 4.70 6.64
N LEU A 344 -7.86 5.43 6.21
CA LEU A 344 -7.48 5.54 4.80
C LEU A 344 -6.96 4.20 4.27
N SER A 345 -6.12 3.48 5.01
CA SER A 345 -5.62 2.15 4.62
C SER A 345 -6.75 1.12 4.50
N LEU A 346 -7.72 1.14 5.43
CA LEU A 346 -8.93 0.33 5.34
C LEU A 346 -9.70 0.63 4.05
N GLN A 347 -9.85 1.92 3.72
CA GLN A 347 -10.53 2.36 2.52
C GLN A 347 -9.81 1.91 1.24
N CYS A 348 -8.48 2.02 1.18
CA CYS A 348 -7.66 1.49 0.09
C CYS A 348 -7.86 -0.02 -0.06
N SER A 349 -7.87 -0.76 1.05
CA SER A 349 -8.11 -2.21 1.05
C SER A 349 -9.51 -2.58 0.55
N ALA A 350 -10.52 -1.79 0.90
CA ALA A 350 -11.87 -1.96 0.37
C ALA A 350 -11.91 -1.72 -1.15
N PHE A 351 -11.23 -0.69 -1.66
CA PHE A 351 -11.13 -0.44 -3.10
C PHE A 351 -10.33 -1.51 -3.84
N SER A 352 -9.28 -2.07 -3.25
CA SER A 352 -8.56 -3.23 -3.80
C SER A 352 -9.48 -4.46 -3.91
N CYS A 353 -10.31 -4.70 -2.89
CA CYS A 353 -11.31 -5.75 -2.95
C CYS A 353 -12.37 -5.50 -4.04
N ILE A 354 -12.87 -4.26 -4.17
CA ILE A 354 -13.82 -3.87 -5.22
C ILE A 354 -13.19 -4.05 -6.61
N GLN A 355 -11.91 -3.69 -6.78
CA GLN A 355 -11.21 -3.88 -8.04
C GLN A 355 -11.22 -5.36 -8.45
N ASN A 356 -10.90 -6.28 -7.54
CA ASN A 356 -10.93 -7.71 -7.87
C ASN A 356 -12.35 -8.22 -8.13
N LEU A 357 -13.37 -7.69 -7.43
CA LEU A 357 -14.76 -7.98 -7.76
C LEU A 357 -15.13 -7.48 -9.17
N ILE A 358 -14.68 -6.28 -9.55
CA ILE A 358 -14.87 -5.75 -10.90
C ILE A 358 -14.17 -6.67 -11.88
N LEU A 359 -12.87 -6.92 -11.77
CA LEU A 359 -12.09 -7.65 -12.76
C LEU A 359 -12.55 -9.11 -12.90
N ASN A 360 -12.77 -9.81 -11.80
CA ASN A 360 -12.90 -11.28 -11.82
C ASN A 360 -14.34 -11.78 -11.72
N THR A 361 -15.34 -10.88 -11.59
CA THR A 361 -16.75 -11.29 -11.42
C THR A 361 -17.73 -10.42 -12.18
N SER A 362 -18.98 -10.85 -12.31
CA SER A 362 -20.09 -10.07 -12.87
C SER A 362 -21.05 -9.49 -11.82
N CYS A 363 -20.74 -9.69 -10.51
CA CYS A 363 -21.68 -9.39 -9.42
C CYS A 363 -21.96 -7.89 -9.25
N LEU A 364 -21.08 -7.03 -9.77
CA LEU A 364 -21.19 -5.57 -9.68
C LEU A 364 -21.87 -4.92 -10.88
N SER A 365 -22.29 -5.69 -11.89
CA SER A 365 -22.92 -5.16 -13.11
C SER A 365 -24.13 -4.24 -12.84
N ASN A 366 -24.96 -4.58 -11.84
CA ASN A 366 -26.12 -3.78 -11.46
C ASN A 366 -25.79 -2.62 -10.49
N HIS A 367 -24.56 -2.58 -9.96
CA HIS A 367 -24.11 -1.59 -8.97
C HIS A 367 -23.02 -0.67 -9.52
N SER A 368 -22.66 -0.80 -10.80
CA SER A 368 -21.51 -0.10 -11.36
C SER A 368 -21.65 1.41 -11.30
N ASN A 369 -22.86 1.95 -11.52
CA ASN A 369 -23.12 3.39 -11.43
C ASN A 369 -23.05 3.90 -9.97
N GLU A 370 -23.51 3.11 -9.00
CA GLU A 370 -23.41 3.46 -7.58
C GLU A 370 -21.93 3.53 -7.15
N ILE A 371 -21.13 2.54 -7.57
CA ILE A 371 -19.69 2.49 -7.32
C ILE A 371 -18.99 3.66 -8.02
N TRP A 372 -19.38 3.98 -9.26
CA TRP A 372 -18.83 5.12 -9.99
C TRP A 372 -18.98 6.45 -9.25
N VAL A 373 -20.17 6.68 -8.66
CA VAL A 373 -20.41 7.88 -7.82
C VAL A 373 -19.48 7.88 -6.60
N VAL A 374 -19.35 6.76 -5.90
CA VAL A 374 -18.45 6.64 -4.74
C VAL A 374 -16.99 6.88 -5.12
N LEU A 375 -16.54 6.41 -6.29
CA LEU A 375 -15.19 6.64 -6.79
C LEU A 375 -14.94 8.13 -7.06
N ILE A 376 -15.90 8.83 -7.68
CA ILE A 376 -15.78 10.27 -7.93
C ILE A 376 -15.71 11.06 -6.63
N ASP A 377 -16.58 10.76 -5.66
CA ASP A 377 -16.58 11.45 -4.35
C ASP A 377 -15.28 11.21 -3.57
N ASN A 378 -14.59 10.10 -3.83
CA ASN A 378 -13.27 9.81 -3.25
C ASN A 378 -12.12 10.47 -4.00
N LEU A 379 -12.23 10.55 -5.33
CA LEU A 379 -11.28 11.26 -6.16
C LEU A 379 -11.25 12.75 -5.75
N ASP A 380 -12.42 13.39 -5.66
CA ASP A 380 -12.57 14.78 -5.17
C ASP A 380 -11.90 14.99 -3.80
N ARG A 381 -12.13 14.08 -2.86
CA ARG A 381 -11.55 14.15 -1.52
C ARG A 381 -10.02 14.02 -1.55
N ALA A 382 -9.49 13.02 -2.24
CA ALA A 382 -8.05 12.79 -2.30
C ALA A 382 -7.33 14.02 -2.89
N LEU A 383 -7.91 14.63 -3.94
CA LEU A 383 -7.37 15.85 -4.56
C LEU A 383 -7.38 17.03 -3.61
N GLU A 384 -8.52 17.31 -2.96
CA GLU A 384 -8.64 18.47 -2.09
C GLU A 384 -7.65 18.42 -0.92
N PHE A 385 -7.43 17.24 -0.32
CA PHE A 385 -6.45 17.10 0.76
C PHE A 385 -5.00 17.00 0.27
N SER A 386 -4.76 16.62 -0.99
CA SER A 386 -3.41 16.58 -1.55
C SER A 386 -2.78 17.96 -1.72
N GLU A 387 -3.60 19.02 -1.85
CA GLU A 387 -3.13 20.41 -1.89
C GLU A 387 -2.59 20.90 -0.53
N GLU A 388 -2.96 20.23 0.56
CA GLU A 388 -2.47 20.53 1.90
C GLU A 388 -1.23 19.67 2.20
N GLU A 389 -0.07 20.30 2.49
CA GLU A 389 1.12 19.60 2.98
C GLU A 389 0.81 18.97 4.36
N THR A 390 0.27 17.75 4.33
CA THR A 390 -0.13 16.98 5.51
C THR A 390 0.78 15.78 5.71
N GLU A 391 0.83 15.27 6.94
CA GLU A 391 1.55 14.02 7.25
C GLU A 391 0.91 12.76 6.61
N PHE A 392 -0.26 12.91 5.96
CA PHE A 392 -1.04 11.84 5.33
C PHE A 392 -0.93 11.83 3.81
N GLN A 393 -0.08 12.67 3.22
CA GLN A 393 0.04 12.82 1.77
C GLN A 393 0.26 11.48 1.05
N GLU A 394 1.08 10.58 1.63
CA GLU A 394 1.30 9.24 1.07
C GLU A 394 0.01 8.39 1.04
N ASN A 395 -0.78 8.39 2.12
CA ASN A 395 -2.05 7.66 2.16
C ASN A 395 -3.07 8.23 1.17
N LEU A 396 -3.08 9.54 0.97
CA LEU A 396 -3.98 10.21 0.01
C LEU A 396 -3.55 9.94 -1.44
N ILE A 397 -2.26 9.88 -1.71
CA ILE A 397 -1.69 9.47 -3.00
C ILE A 397 -2.08 8.02 -3.32
N GLU A 398 -1.92 7.11 -2.36
CA GLU A 398 -2.34 5.71 -2.51
C GLU A 398 -3.85 5.60 -2.77
N LEU A 399 -4.67 6.38 -2.05
CA LEU A 399 -6.11 6.42 -2.27
C LEU A 399 -6.45 6.94 -3.68
N LEU A 400 -5.75 7.97 -4.15
CA LEU A 400 -5.90 8.52 -5.50
C LEU A 400 -5.60 7.47 -6.58
N GLU A 401 -4.50 6.74 -6.42
CA GLU A 401 -4.06 5.66 -7.31
C GLU A 401 -5.09 4.53 -7.35
N ILE A 402 -5.50 3.99 -6.20
CA ILE A 402 -6.43 2.86 -6.18
C ILE A 402 -7.83 3.24 -6.69
N VAL A 403 -8.30 4.47 -6.41
CA VAL A 403 -9.58 4.98 -6.91
C VAL A 403 -9.56 5.14 -8.41
N SER A 404 -8.54 5.81 -8.97
CA SER A 404 -8.40 5.97 -10.42
C SER A 404 -8.27 4.63 -11.14
N LYS A 405 -7.54 3.67 -10.57
CA LYS A 405 -7.42 2.30 -11.08
C LYS A 405 -8.75 1.56 -11.10
N ASN A 406 -9.58 1.72 -10.06
CA ASN A 406 -10.95 1.19 -10.02
C ASN A 406 -11.85 1.85 -11.07
N MET A 407 -11.73 3.17 -11.28
CA MET A 407 -12.46 3.88 -12.33
C MET A 407 -12.07 3.36 -13.72
N CYS A 408 -10.79 3.12 -13.98
CA CYS A 408 -10.34 2.53 -15.24
C CYS A 408 -10.93 1.12 -15.43
N ALA A 409 -10.86 0.27 -14.40
CA ALA A 409 -11.38 -1.10 -14.44
C ALA A 409 -12.90 -1.14 -14.71
N ILE A 410 -13.68 -0.29 -14.02
CA ILE A 410 -15.14 -0.26 -14.18
C ILE A 410 -15.55 0.27 -15.55
N CYS A 411 -14.84 1.27 -16.08
CA CYS A 411 -15.06 1.76 -17.44
C CYS A 411 -14.79 0.68 -18.48
N LYS A 412 -13.65 -0.01 -18.38
CA LYS A 412 -13.29 -1.08 -19.33
C LYS A 412 -14.30 -2.23 -19.31
N LYS A 413 -14.83 -2.58 -18.13
CA LYS A 413 -15.73 -3.73 -17.99
C LYS A 413 -17.21 -3.43 -18.23
N TYR A 414 -17.68 -2.25 -17.82
CA TYR A 414 -19.10 -1.86 -17.88
C TYR A 414 -19.28 -0.47 -18.52
N PRO A 415 -18.80 -0.25 -19.76
CA PRO A 415 -18.80 1.07 -20.39
C PRO A 415 -20.23 1.66 -20.48
N ASP A 416 -21.19 0.85 -20.93
CA ASP A 416 -22.59 1.28 -21.13
C ASP A 416 -23.34 1.65 -19.83
N SER A 417 -22.79 1.24 -18.67
CA SER A 417 -23.43 1.46 -17.37
C SER A 417 -22.97 2.74 -16.68
N ILE A 418 -21.99 3.46 -17.24
CA ILE A 418 -21.41 4.65 -16.64
C ILE A 418 -21.96 5.88 -17.37
N ALA A 419 -23.07 6.39 -16.86
CA ALA A 419 -23.67 7.61 -17.38
C ALA A 419 -23.25 8.83 -16.53
N GLU A 420 -23.12 9.98 -17.19
CA GLU A 420 -23.24 11.33 -16.60
C GLU A 420 -22.03 12.07 -16.01
N LYS A 421 -20.76 11.60 -16.07
CA LYS A 421 -19.64 12.43 -15.52
C LYS A 421 -18.32 12.45 -16.30
N ILE A 422 -18.34 12.20 -17.60
CA ILE A 422 -17.11 12.29 -18.43
C ILE A 422 -16.43 13.66 -18.34
N TYR A 423 -17.19 14.74 -18.17
CA TYR A 423 -16.66 16.12 -18.08
C TYR A 423 -15.79 16.37 -16.84
N TYR A 424 -15.90 15.53 -15.82
CA TYR A 424 -15.14 15.69 -14.58
C TYR A 424 -13.69 15.17 -14.71
N ILE A 425 -13.47 14.12 -15.49
CA ILE A 425 -12.14 13.50 -15.66
C ILE A 425 -11.11 14.48 -16.24
N PRO A 426 -11.41 15.27 -17.29
CA PRO A 426 -10.47 16.28 -17.80
C PRO A 426 -10.11 17.36 -16.78
N LEU A 427 -11.00 17.69 -15.83
CA LEU A 427 -10.72 18.67 -14.79
C LEU A 427 -9.73 18.11 -13.78
N VAL A 428 -9.95 16.89 -13.30
CA VAL A 428 -9.04 16.21 -12.37
C VAL A 428 -7.66 16.03 -12.98
N LEU A 429 -7.61 15.50 -14.21
CA LEU A 429 -6.36 15.22 -14.89
C LEU A 429 -5.52 16.50 -15.09
N GLN A 430 -6.16 17.66 -15.28
CA GLN A 430 -5.43 18.94 -15.34
C GLN A 430 -4.73 19.32 -14.02
N GLY A 431 -5.24 18.86 -12.88
CA GLY A 431 -4.63 19.08 -11.56
C GLY A 431 -3.46 18.14 -11.29
N ILE A 432 -3.59 16.85 -11.63
CA ILE A 432 -2.65 15.82 -11.14
C ILE A 432 -1.61 15.32 -12.14
N TYR A 433 -1.74 15.64 -13.43
CA TYR A 433 -0.92 15.00 -14.47
C TYR A 433 0.59 15.08 -14.27
N LYS A 434 1.08 16.05 -13.49
CA LYS A 434 2.51 16.23 -13.19
C LYS A 434 2.96 15.60 -11.88
N GLU A 435 2.03 15.28 -11.00
CA GLU A 435 2.30 14.96 -9.60
C GLU A 435 2.09 13.48 -9.31
N ASN A 436 1.18 12.82 -10.03
CA ASN A 436 0.91 11.41 -9.88
C ASN A 436 0.79 10.72 -11.25
N ILE A 437 1.82 9.95 -11.62
CA ILE A 437 1.91 9.26 -12.91
C ILE A 437 0.83 8.17 -13.01
N GLU A 438 0.80 7.24 -12.05
CA GLU A 438 -0.10 6.08 -12.09
C GLU A 438 -1.59 6.49 -12.14
N ALA A 439 -1.99 7.46 -11.30
CA ALA A 439 -3.37 7.94 -11.33
C ALA A 439 -3.71 8.62 -12.67
N SER A 440 -2.74 9.32 -13.26
CA SER A 440 -2.93 9.99 -14.55
C SER A 440 -3.07 9.01 -15.71
N GLU A 441 -2.27 7.95 -15.74
CA GLU A 441 -2.42 6.85 -16.71
C GLU A 441 -3.80 6.19 -16.59
N ASN A 442 -4.22 5.90 -15.36
CA ASN A 442 -5.53 5.29 -15.12
C ASN A 442 -6.67 6.19 -15.60
N LEU A 443 -6.61 7.50 -15.33
CA LEU A 443 -7.62 8.46 -15.80
C LEU A 443 -7.57 8.70 -17.32
N LEU A 444 -6.40 8.61 -17.95
CA LEU A 444 -6.30 8.58 -19.41
C LEU A 444 -6.96 7.32 -19.98
N GLY A 445 -6.77 6.17 -19.35
CA GLY A 445 -7.47 4.92 -19.67
C GLY A 445 -8.99 5.01 -19.50
N VAL A 446 -9.48 5.81 -18.54
CA VAL A 446 -10.92 6.14 -18.43
C VAL A 446 -11.38 6.95 -19.65
N LEU A 447 -10.60 7.96 -20.06
CA LEU A 447 -10.93 8.80 -21.21
C LEU A 447 -10.88 8.03 -22.55
N SER A 448 -9.98 7.06 -22.73
CA SER A 448 -9.93 6.25 -23.96
C SER A 448 -11.18 5.39 -24.14
N VAL A 449 -11.79 4.94 -23.03
CA VAL A 449 -13.05 4.17 -23.08
C VAL A 449 -14.24 5.10 -23.28
N LEU A 450 -14.43 6.08 -22.39
CA LEU A 450 -15.60 6.95 -22.42
C LEU A 450 -15.61 7.89 -23.64
N GLY A 451 -14.44 8.26 -24.14
CA GLY A 451 -14.31 9.15 -25.30
C GLY A 451 -14.71 8.54 -26.63
N LYS A 452 -14.91 7.21 -26.69
CA LYS A 452 -15.43 6.51 -27.88
C LYS A 452 -16.93 6.72 -28.08
N GLU A 453 -17.63 7.20 -27.06
CA GLU A 453 -19.04 7.56 -27.17
C GLU A 453 -19.25 8.87 -27.96
N GLN A 454 -20.50 9.21 -28.25
CA GLN A 454 -20.81 10.48 -28.90
C GLN A 454 -20.64 11.64 -27.91
N LEU A 455 -19.52 12.35 -28.02
CA LEU A 455 -19.19 13.50 -27.19
C LEU A 455 -19.87 14.76 -27.72
N SER A 456 -20.25 15.63 -26.80
CA SER A 456 -20.53 17.02 -27.16
C SER A 456 -19.23 17.70 -27.63
N LEU A 457 -19.33 18.68 -28.54
CA LEU A 457 -18.15 19.42 -29.00
C LEU A 457 -17.44 20.14 -27.85
N GLN A 458 -18.18 20.61 -26.84
CA GLN A 458 -17.59 21.22 -25.64
C GLN A 458 -16.75 20.21 -24.84
N THR A 459 -17.29 19.02 -24.58
CA THR A 459 -16.58 17.95 -23.86
C THR A 459 -15.35 17.50 -24.64
N ALA A 460 -15.48 17.35 -25.97
CA ALA A 460 -14.35 17.03 -26.83
C ALA A 460 -13.27 18.12 -26.78
N GLU A 461 -13.64 19.40 -26.72
CA GLU A 461 -12.69 20.50 -26.57
C GLU A 461 -11.95 20.46 -25.22
N GLU A 462 -12.66 20.19 -24.12
CA GLU A 462 -12.08 20.04 -22.78
C GLU A 462 -11.10 18.86 -22.71
N ILE A 463 -11.46 17.71 -23.29
CA ILE A 463 -10.59 16.53 -23.42
C ILE A 463 -9.36 16.87 -24.27
N ALA A 464 -9.51 17.47 -25.45
CA ALA A 464 -8.39 17.83 -26.31
C ALA A 464 -7.40 18.77 -25.59
N ARG A 465 -7.90 19.76 -24.82
CA ARG A 465 -7.06 20.69 -24.06
C ARG A 465 -6.22 19.97 -23.00
N VAL A 466 -6.79 19.01 -22.26
CA VAL A 466 -6.01 18.27 -21.26
C VAL A 466 -5.03 17.31 -21.91
N LEU A 467 -5.42 16.61 -22.99
CA LEU A 467 -4.51 15.70 -23.68
C LEU A 467 -3.31 16.43 -24.28
N VAL A 468 -3.47 17.65 -24.84
CA VAL A 468 -2.33 18.46 -25.28
C VAL A 468 -1.35 18.73 -24.14
N LYS A 469 -1.85 19.00 -22.91
CA LYS A 469 -0.99 19.18 -21.74
C LYS A 469 -0.27 17.88 -21.36
N CYS A 470 -0.97 16.74 -21.39
CA CYS A 470 -0.40 15.42 -21.08
C CYS A 470 0.65 14.98 -22.12
N CYS A 471 0.45 15.21 -23.42
CA CYS A 471 1.49 14.97 -24.43
C CYS A 471 2.78 15.80 -24.20
N GLY A 472 2.65 16.93 -23.50
CA GLY A 472 3.77 17.77 -23.08
C GLY A 472 4.47 17.32 -21.80
N ASN A 473 3.97 16.29 -21.10
CA ASN A 473 4.52 15.80 -19.83
C ASN A 473 5.98 15.34 -19.97
N GLU A 474 6.80 15.51 -18.93
CA GLU A 474 8.19 15.04 -18.92
C GLU A 474 8.28 13.51 -18.99
N GLU A 475 7.35 12.83 -18.32
CA GLU A 475 7.21 11.37 -18.29
C GLU A 475 6.65 10.86 -19.61
N ILE A 476 7.32 9.85 -20.18
CA ILE A 476 7.03 9.37 -21.54
C ILE A 476 5.76 8.52 -21.56
N GLU A 477 5.44 7.84 -20.47
CA GLU A 477 4.29 6.98 -20.27
C GLU A 477 3.00 7.81 -20.37
N ILE A 478 2.94 8.94 -19.65
CA ILE A 478 1.81 9.89 -19.74
C ILE A 478 1.65 10.45 -21.14
N ALA A 479 2.76 10.82 -21.79
CA ALA A 479 2.71 11.36 -23.14
C ALA A 479 2.23 10.30 -24.17
N THR A 480 2.65 9.06 -23.98
CA THR A 480 2.29 7.90 -24.82
C THR A 480 0.80 7.58 -24.67
N GLU A 481 0.32 7.45 -23.43
CA GLU A 481 -1.09 7.14 -23.18
C GLU A 481 -2.00 8.29 -23.64
N ALA A 482 -1.60 9.55 -23.46
CA ALA A 482 -2.36 10.68 -23.98
C ALA A 482 -2.46 10.70 -25.51
N LEU A 483 -1.43 10.25 -26.22
CA LEU A 483 -1.47 10.08 -27.68
C LEU A 483 -2.43 8.95 -28.08
N ASN A 484 -2.41 7.82 -27.37
CA ASN A 484 -3.34 6.72 -27.61
C ASN A 484 -4.81 7.18 -27.43
N VAL A 485 -5.10 7.94 -26.38
CA VAL A 485 -6.43 8.54 -26.18
C VAL A 485 -6.77 9.50 -27.33
N PHE A 486 -5.82 10.30 -27.81
CA PHE A 486 -6.05 11.16 -28.97
C PHE A 486 -6.48 10.37 -30.21
N PHE A 487 -5.80 9.26 -30.50
CA PHE A 487 -6.11 8.42 -31.65
C PHE A 487 -7.49 7.78 -31.50
N ASP A 488 -7.81 7.25 -30.33
CA ASP A 488 -9.08 6.61 -30.04
C ASP A 488 -10.27 7.58 -30.14
N VAL A 489 -10.15 8.78 -29.56
CA VAL A 489 -11.27 9.74 -29.46
C VAL A 489 -11.40 10.59 -30.72
N PHE A 490 -10.28 11.06 -31.29
CA PHE A 490 -10.28 12.05 -32.35
C PHE A 490 -9.95 11.48 -33.73
N CYS A 491 -9.96 10.15 -33.92
CA CYS A 491 -9.94 9.58 -35.26
C CYS A 491 -11.17 10.02 -36.09
N ASP A 492 -12.32 10.18 -35.45
CA ASP A 492 -13.57 10.60 -36.07
C ASP A 492 -13.54 12.07 -36.55
N GLU A 493 -13.92 12.27 -37.82
CA GLU A 493 -13.93 13.56 -38.52
C GLU A 493 -14.90 14.58 -37.90
N ARG A 494 -15.90 14.12 -37.14
CA ARG A 494 -16.86 15.01 -36.45
C ARG A 494 -16.18 15.96 -35.46
N TYR A 495 -15.02 15.58 -34.93
CA TYR A 495 -14.27 16.39 -33.96
C TYR A 495 -13.16 17.24 -34.62
N ASP A 496 -13.02 17.22 -35.94
CA ASP A 496 -11.97 17.99 -36.63
C ASP A 496 -12.08 19.49 -36.39
N ILE A 497 -13.30 20.02 -36.24
CA ILE A 497 -13.53 21.43 -35.89
C ILE A 497 -12.90 21.80 -34.54
N VAL A 498 -12.91 20.88 -33.58
CA VAL A 498 -12.28 21.08 -32.27
C VAL A 498 -10.76 21.09 -32.42
N LEU A 499 -10.21 20.13 -33.17
CA LEU A 499 -8.77 20.04 -33.43
C LEU A 499 -8.24 21.27 -34.18
N GLU A 500 -9.01 21.78 -35.15
CA GLU A 500 -8.69 22.99 -35.91
C GLU A 500 -8.72 24.24 -35.02
N ASN A 501 -9.81 24.43 -34.25
CA ASN A 501 -9.96 25.57 -33.35
C ASN A 501 -8.83 25.66 -32.30
N LEU A 502 -8.36 24.51 -31.83
CA LEU A 502 -7.27 24.42 -30.85
C LEU A 502 -5.88 24.36 -31.48
N GLY A 503 -5.77 24.25 -32.82
CA GLY A 503 -4.49 24.11 -33.53
C GLY A 503 -3.73 22.84 -33.18
N VAL A 504 -4.42 21.76 -32.80
CA VAL A 504 -3.82 20.52 -32.27
C VAL A 504 -2.94 19.83 -33.31
N VAL A 505 -3.40 19.74 -34.56
CA VAL A 505 -2.67 19.06 -35.64
C VAL A 505 -1.30 19.73 -35.89
N ASP A 506 -1.25 21.06 -35.88
CA ASP A 506 -0.01 21.82 -36.00
C ASP A 506 0.92 21.62 -34.79
N MET A 507 0.35 21.54 -33.59
CA MET A 507 1.12 21.25 -32.37
C MET A 507 1.73 19.85 -32.43
N MET A 508 0.94 18.83 -32.78
CA MET A 508 1.39 17.45 -32.96
C MET A 508 2.49 17.36 -34.01
N SER A 509 2.31 17.99 -35.18
CA SER A 509 3.31 17.99 -36.25
C SER A 509 4.65 18.58 -35.80
N ARG A 510 4.65 19.63 -34.97
CA ARG A 510 5.89 20.19 -34.39
C ARG A 510 6.45 19.33 -33.26
N GLY A 511 5.61 18.56 -32.58
CA GLY A 511 5.97 17.70 -31.45
C GLY A 511 6.65 16.38 -31.84
N ILE A 512 6.52 15.91 -33.09
CA ILE A 512 7.05 14.62 -33.58
C ILE A 512 8.52 14.41 -33.20
N ASP A 513 9.40 15.37 -33.52
CA ASP A 513 10.84 15.23 -33.24
C ASP A 513 11.14 15.27 -31.74
N GLY A 514 10.36 16.04 -30.97
CA GLY A 514 10.45 16.10 -29.52
C GLY A 514 10.10 14.75 -28.88
N PHE A 515 8.99 14.14 -29.31
CA PHE A 515 8.57 12.82 -28.82
C PHE A 515 9.58 11.73 -29.20
N ARG A 516 10.07 11.73 -30.45
CA ARG A 516 11.14 10.82 -30.89
C ARG A 516 12.41 10.93 -30.03
N LYS A 517 12.77 12.14 -29.62
CA LYS A 517 13.92 12.36 -28.73
C LYS A 517 13.67 11.76 -27.35
N LYS A 518 12.46 11.90 -26.79
CA LYS A 518 12.09 11.30 -25.50
C LYS A 518 12.19 9.77 -25.54
N ILE A 519 11.67 9.14 -26.59
CA ILE A 519 11.78 7.68 -26.80
C ILE A 519 13.23 7.20 -26.70
N ARG A 520 14.16 7.91 -27.35
CA ARG A 520 15.60 7.58 -27.30
C ARG A 520 16.24 7.75 -25.93
N GLN A 521 15.61 8.51 -25.03
CA GLN A 521 16.07 8.76 -23.66
C GLN A 521 15.43 7.81 -22.65
N CYS A 522 14.35 7.10 -23.03
CA CYS A 522 13.69 6.11 -22.21
C CYS A 522 14.63 4.90 -21.98
N GLN A 523 14.75 4.51 -20.72
CA GLN A 523 15.61 3.40 -20.30
C GLN A 523 14.85 2.07 -20.19
N ASP A 524 13.55 2.13 -19.94
CA ASP A 524 12.69 0.95 -19.86
C ASP A 524 12.34 0.46 -21.27
N ASP A 525 12.64 -0.80 -21.56
CA ASP A 525 12.47 -1.37 -22.89
C ASP A 525 10.98 -1.55 -23.26
N GLU A 526 10.12 -1.90 -22.29
CA GLU A 526 8.67 -2.10 -22.50
C GLU A 526 8.00 -0.75 -22.77
N VAL A 527 8.32 0.25 -21.95
CA VAL A 527 7.82 1.63 -22.15
C VAL A 527 8.30 2.18 -23.50
N ARG A 528 9.56 1.93 -23.87
CA ARG A 528 10.11 2.38 -25.15
C ARG A 528 9.39 1.75 -26.33
N GLU A 529 9.09 0.46 -26.29
CA GLU A 529 8.34 -0.24 -27.35
C GLU A 529 6.94 0.35 -27.53
N HIS A 530 6.19 0.55 -26.43
CA HIS A 530 4.86 1.19 -26.49
C HIS A 530 4.93 2.63 -27.05
N ALA A 531 5.96 3.39 -26.67
CA ALA A 531 6.15 4.75 -27.17
C ALA A 531 6.56 4.80 -28.65
N GLU A 532 7.29 3.80 -29.15
CA GLU A 532 7.61 3.65 -30.58
C GLU A 532 6.36 3.39 -31.41
N GLU A 533 5.45 2.51 -30.94
CA GLU A 533 4.16 2.28 -31.59
C GLU A 533 3.32 3.57 -31.63
N ALA A 534 3.20 4.28 -30.50
CA ALA A 534 2.49 5.56 -30.45
C ALA A 534 3.12 6.62 -31.36
N TYR A 535 4.44 6.61 -31.55
CA TYR A 535 5.13 7.51 -32.48
C TYR A 535 4.77 7.22 -33.95
N GLU A 536 4.72 5.95 -34.34
CA GLU A 536 4.29 5.58 -35.70
C GLU A 536 2.84 6.03 -35.95
N ASN A 537 1.95 5.76 -34.98
CA ASN A 537 0.56 6.18 -35.01
C ASN A 537 0.42 7.71 -35.06
N LEU A 538 1.24 8.46 -34.33
CA LEU A 538 1.25 9.93 -34.37
C LEU A 538 1.58 10.45 -35.77
N VAL A 539 2.58 9.89 -36.44
CA VAL A 539 3.00 10.31 -37.78
C VAL A 539 1.87 10.08 -38.78
N GLU A 540 1.22 8.91 -38.73
CA GLU A 540 0.12 8.58 -39.62
C GLU A 540 -1.14 9.40 -39.32
N PHE A 541 -1.48 9.60 -38.04
CA PHE A 541 -2.61 10.43 -37.61
C PHE A 541 -2.49 11.87 -38.12
N VAL A 542 -1.31 12.49 -37.97
CA VAL A 542 -1.05 13.86 -38.48
C VAL A 542 -1.20 13.93 -40.00
N LYS A 543 -0.65 12.96 -40.75
CA LYS A 543 -0.81 12.91 -42.21
C LYS A 543 -2.27 12.81 -42.61
N TYR A 544 -3.02 11.91 -41.98
CA TYR A 544 -4.44 11.69 -42.22
C TYR A 544 -5.24 12.98 -41.98
N LYS A 545 -5.08 13.63 -40.82
CA LYS A 545 -5.82 14.86 -40.50
C LYS A 545 -5.48 16.03 -41.43
N ILE A 546 -4.22 16.22 -41.81
CA ILE A 546 -3.83 17.25 -42.78
C ILE A 546 -4.45 16.98 -44.15
N GLN A 547 -4.49 15.71 -44.59
CA GLN A 547 -5.12 15.35 -45.86
C GLN A 547 -6.61 15.69 -45.83
N HIS A 548 -7.33 15.27 -44.78
CA HIS A 548 -8.76 15.48 -44.66
C HIS A 548 -9.13 16.97 -44.59
N GLN A 549 -8.38 17.79 -43.84
CA GLN A 549 -8.56 19.25 -43.80
C GLN A 549 -8.44 19.91 -45.19
N ARG A 550 -7.53 19.42 -46.05
CA ARG A 550 -7.37 19.93 -47.42
C ARG A 550 -8.51 19.54 -48.35
N GLU A 551 -9.14 18.40 -48.11
CA GLU A 551 -10.27 17.91 -48.89
C GLU A 551 -11.56 18.68 -48.56
N ASN A 552 -11.77 19.08 -47.30
CA ASN A 552 -12.93 19.87 -46.88
C ASN A 552 -12.90 21.36 -47.30
N ILE A 553 -11.72 21.88 -47.69
CA ILE A 553 -11.57 23.25 -48.21
C ILE A 553 -11.88 23.34 -49.72
N ARG A 554 -11.93 22.20 -50.41
CA ARG A 554 -12.24 22.12 -51.85
C ARG A 554 -13.72 21.90 -52.10
#